data_AF-A0A954ZF07-F1
#
_entry.id   AF-A0A954ZF07-F1
#
_cell.length_a   1.000
_cell.length_b   1.000
_cell.length_c   1.000
_cell.angle_alpha   90.00
_cell.angle_beta   90.00
_cell.angle_gamma   90.00
#
_symmetry.space_group_name_H-M   'P 1'
#
loop_
_entity.id
_entity.type
_entity.pdbx_description
1 polymer ?
#
loop_
_entity_poly.entity_id
_entity_poly.type
_entity_poly.pdbx_seq_one_letter_code
_entity_poly.pdbx_strand_id
1 'polypeptide(L)'
;MLLRDFPPGCFALAIFIWLELVASPSLWADELPPTAGVVVVQPIIVQGDPSIQSEPILAKETVARVKTWLQPIGIDLHLVEPVECSLDETANLLPVADRLRQAGQLRLPERHVNMLILTDTTTASVAPALGSEVQAIRLDGDLPSRDVSVQLFLSVTQAVGLTLSAADMARFECDTPRVSDHERAIVEESSLVRPHVECLSVPDAQREIIDESYDCYFANLQRREIGALTQEAATAATLDECRAAARQFFQSSVRPFTDRENEAICWCVAHLENQVGRDMPLFTHQPWRFIKITDQLCGGFPHTRGFNIFFSESLVAAIVELRLQGDADAAVGRFGALLLHEQLHVLERVFPQKFASLYANQWKLRAGQVIDHPWLTEHQIQNPDALQLTWLIPDSDGDGGTVWRWPRTFLSGSAPVPHMGTDFETVAVHVVEDTPNLFHTLTNATGLPAYSSLDAIQTHYRGLAPSGGLDHPNEVAAYALGRLYNADYLQHVDPAELPEPLQQFRRWCHQHLRE
;
A
#
# COMPACT_ATOMS: atom_id res chain seq x y z
N MET A 1 -23.04 -22.90 -27.72
CA MET A 1 -24.09 -23.59 -28.51
C MET A 1 -23.64 -25.02 -28.75
N LEU A 2 -23.91 -25.94 -27.81
CA LEU A 2 -23.77 -27.41 -27.94
C LEU A 2 -24.26 -28.06 -26.63
N LEU A 3 -25.59 -28.19 -26.47
CA LEU A 3 -26.23 -28.98 -25.40
C LEU A 3 -27.56 -29.55 -25.94
N ARG A 4 -27.46 -30.45 -26.90
CA ARG A 4 -28.55 -31.33 -27.33
C ARG A 4 -27.90 -32.65 -27.70
N ASP A 5 -27.86 -33.56 -26.74
CA ASP A 5 -27.91 -35.02 -26.92
C ASP A 5 -27.33 -35.72 -25.67
N PHE A 6 -28.12 -35.75 -24.59
CA PHE A 6 -27.92 -36.72 -23.51
C PHE A 6 -29.20 -37.54 -23.31
N PRO A 7 -29.11 -38.87 -23.08
CA PRO A 7 -30.28 -39.73 -22.92
C PRO A 7 -31.07 -39.39 -21.64
N PRO A 8 -32.39 -39.66 -21.59
CA PRO A 8 -33.28 -39.24 -20.50
C PRO A 8 -33.01 -39.87 -19.11
N GLY A 9 -31.98 -40.70 -18.96
CA GLY A 9 -31.59 -41.34 -17.69
C GLY A 9 -30.37 -40.71 -17.01
N CYS A 10 -29.59 -39.86 -17.69
CA CYS A 10 -28.38 -39.25 -17.13
C CYS A 10 -28.65 -37.91 -16.42
N PHE A 11 -29.82 -37.30 -16.63
CA PHE A 11 -30.18 -36.01 -16.05
C PHE A 11 -30.40 -36.09 -14.53
N ALA A 12 -30.92 -37.22 -14.04
CA ALA A 12 -31.11 -37.44 -12.61
C ALA A 12 -29.77 -37.65 -11.87
N LEU A 13 -28.79 -38.32 -12.50
CA LEU A 13 -27.46 -38.52 -11.92
C LEU A 13 -26.61 -37.25 -11.98
N ALA A 14 -26.74 -36.44 -13.04
CA ALA A 14 -26.09 -35.13 -13.13
C ALA A 14 -26.66 -34.13 -12.11
N ILE A 15 -27.97 -34.14 -11.87
CA ILE A 15 -28.60 -33.33 -10.81
C ILE A 15 -28.24 -33.84 -9.41
N PHE A 16 -28.09 -35.16 -9.21
CA PHE A 16 -27.66 -35.71 -7.91
C PHE A 16 -26.18 -35.40 -7.61
N ILE A 17 -25.29 -35.51 -8.60
CA ILE A 17 -23.87 -35.13 -8.46
C ILE A 17 -23.75 -33.62 -8.27
N TRP A 18 -24.55 -32.80 -8.96
CA TRP A 18 -24.57 -31.35 -8.78
C TRP A 18 -25.16 -30.93 -7.43
N LEU A 19 -26.19 -31.63 -6.92
CA LEU A 19 -26.75 -31.37 -5.59
C LEU A 19 -25.82 -31.87 -4.47
N GLU A 20 -25.05 -32.95 -4.64
CA GLU A 20 -24.00 -33.32 -3.67
C GLU A 20 -22.77 -32.40 -3.73
N LEU A 21 -22.39 -31.88 -4.90
CA LEU A 21 -21.31 -30.88 -5.02
C LEU A 21 -21.69 -29.50 -4.48
N VAL A 22 -22.98 -29.11 -4.55
CA VAL A 22 -23.47 -27.83 -4.01
C VAL A 22 -23.86 -27.96 -2.52
N ALA A 23 -24.15 -29.17 -2.03
CA ALA A 23 -24.54 -29.40 -0.63
C ALA A 23 -23.47 -30.04 0.25
N SER A 24 -22.26 -30.33 -0.25
CA SER A 24 -21.15 -30.81 0.57
C SER A 24 -20.27 -29.64 1.06
N PRO A 25 -20.30 -29.30 2.36
CA PRO A 25 -19.42 -28.27 2.91
C PRO A 25 -17.92 -28.69 2.90
N SER A 26 -17.62 -29.93 2.52
CA SER A 26 -16.28 -30.54 2.68
C SER A 26 -15.34 -30.42 1.50
N LEU A 27 -15.76 -29.85 0.35
CA LEU A 27 -14.84 -29.52 -0.76
C LEU A 27 -14.13 -28.17 -0.59
N TRP A 28 -14.45 -27.45 0.50
CA TRP A 28 -14.00 -26.10 0.81
C TRP A 28 -13.02 -26.07 1.99
N ALA A 29 -12.64 -27.24 2.52
CA ALA A 29 -11.91 -27.39 3.76
C ALA A 29 -10.55 -28.09 3.55
N ASP A 30 -9.73 -27.56 2.65
CA ASP A 30 -8.29 -27.70 2.84
C ASP A 30 -7.87 -26.51 3.71
N GLU A 31 -7.59 -26.82 4.97
CA GLU A 31 -7.32 -25.90 6.07
C GLU A 31 -6.14 -24.96 5.72
N LEU A 32 -6.47 -23.77 5.23
CA LEU A 32 -5.59 -22.62 5.47
C LEU A 32 -5.45 -22.51 6.99
N PRO A 33 -4.21 -22.47 7.53
CA PRO A 33 -4.04 -22.26 8.96
C PRO A 33 -4.82 -21.00 9.37
N PRO A 34 -5.40 -20.94 10.59
CA PRO A 34 -6.06 -19.73 11.06
C PRO A 34 -5.06 -18.59 10.89
N THR A 35 -5.37 -17.67 9.97
CA THR A 35 -4.48 -16.56 9.65
C THR A 35 -4.25 -15.81 10.95
N ALA A 36 -2.99 -15.75 11.39
CA ALA A 36 -2.63 -14.96 12.54
C ALA A 36 -3.19 -13.54 12.34
N GLY A 37 -3.78 -12.97 13.39
CA GLY A 37 -4.13 -11.57 13.40
C GLY A 37 -2.87 -10.74 13.26
N VAL A 38 -2.88 -9.76 12.37
CA VAL A 38 -1.77 -8.86 12.12
C VAL A 38 -1.89 -7.64 13.01
N VAL A 39 -0.78 -7.30 13.67
CA VAL A 39 -0.58 -6.00 14.34
C VAL A 39 0.48 -5.23 13.59
N VAL A 40 0.14 -4.03 13.15
CA VAL A 40 1.08 -3.12 12.48
C VAL A 40 1.63 -2.11 13.49
N VAL A 41 2.95 -1.99 13.57
CA VAL A 41 3.66 -1.05 14.44
C VAL A 41 4.39 -0.02 13.58
N GLN A 42 4.27 1.25 13.94
CA GLN A 42 5.12 2.33 13.43
C GLN A 42 6.21 2.64 14.45
N PRO A 43 7.48 2.25 14.19
CA PRO A 43 8.59 2.67 15.01
C PRO A 43 8.82 4.17 14.83
N ILE A 44 9.00 4.88 15.94
CA ILE A 44 9.38 6.30 15.96
C ILE A 44 10.66 6.38 16.77
N ILE A 45 11.79 6.49 16.08
CA ILE A 45 13.11 6.53 16.70
C ILE A 45 13.36 7.95 17.18
N VAL A 46 13.52 8.11 18.49
CA VAL A 46 13.77 9.40 19.13
C VAL A 46 15.22 9.43 19.59
N GLN A 47 16.04 10.20 18.89
CA GLN A 47 17.48 10.33 19.18
C GLN A 47 17.74 11.53 20.11
N GLY A 48 18.54 11.28 21.16
CA GLY A 48 19.01 12.31 22.09
C GLY A 48 20.16 13.14 21.54
N ASP A 49 21.26 12.50 21.15
CA ASP A 49 22.44 13.17 20.57
C ASP A 49 22.62 12.72 19.09
N PRO A 50 22.42 13.62 18.11
CA PRO A 50 22.56 13.29 16.69
C PRO A 50 24.00 12.95 16.27
N SER A 51 25.01 13.20 17.13
CA SER A 51 26.40 12.80 16.88
C SER A 51 26.68 11.34 17.21
N ILE A 52 25.78 10.67 17.94
CA ILE A 52 25.88 9.24 18.25
C ILE A 52 25.16 8.46 17.17
N GLN A 53 25.91 7.79 16.30
CA GLN A 53 25.34 6.80 15.39
C GLN A 53 24.79 5.64 16.23
N SER A 54 23.46 5.57 16.34
CA SER A 54 22.80 4.40 16.90
C SER A 54 22.86 3.26 15.87
N GLU A 55 23.21 2.06 16.32
CA GLU A 55 22.94 0.84 15.54
C GLU A 55 21.45 0.75 15.23
N PRO A 56 21.00 0.03 14.18
CA PRO A 56 19.59 -0.18 13.92
C PRO A 56 18.92 -0.78 15.15
N ILE A 57 18.20 0.08 15.87
CA ILE A 57 17.59 -0.16 17.18
C ILE A 57 16.64 -1.36 17.18
N LEU A 58 15.99 -1.59 16.04
CA LEU A 58 15.18 -2.76 15.76
C LEU A 58 15.93 -3.69 14.80
N ALA A 59 17.02 -4.28 15.28
CA ALA A 59 17.74 -5.31 14.54
C ALA A 59 16.78 -6.44 14.11
N LYS A 60 17.05 -7.06 12.95
CA LYS A 60 16.18 -8.09 12.37
C LYS A 60 15.95 -9.25 13.33
N GLU A 61 16.99 -9.63 14.06
CA GLU A 61 16.96 -10.68 15.08
C GLU A 61 15.99 -10.32 16.22
N THR A 62 15.93 -9.04 16.60
CA THR A 62 15.01 -8.53 17.63
C THR A 62 13.57 -8.75 17.19
N VAL A 63 13.24 -8.36 15.95
CA VAL A 63 11.89 -8.46 15.39
C VAL A 63 11.49 -9.91 15.15
N ALA A 64 12.36 -10.71 14.56
CA ALA A 64 12.13 -12.14 14.32
C ALA A 64 11.85 -12.92 15.62
N ARG A 65 12.58 -12.58 16.69
CA ARG A 65 12.35 -13.16 18.01
C ARG A 65 10.99 -12.76 18.58
N VAL A 66 10.60 -11.49 18.49
CA VAL A 66 9.27 -11.04 18.95
C VAL A 66 8.14 -11.69 18.15
N LYS A 67 8.28 -11.80 16.82
CA LYS A 67 7.33 -12.57 15.98
C LYS A 67 7.13 -13.99 16.50
N THR A 68 8.23 -14.68 16.81
CA THR A 68 8.19 -16.04 17.37
C THR A 68 7.43 -16.09 18.70
N TRP A 69 7.56 -15.06 19.54
CA TRP A 69 6.83 -14.97 20.81
C TRP A 69 5.36 -14.58 20.66
N LEU A 70 4.99 -13.87 19.59
CA LEU A 70 3.61 -13.46 19.29
C LEU A 70 2.81 -14.55 18.55
N GLN A 71 3.48 -15.44 17.81
CA GLN A 71 2.82 -16.52 17.08
C GLN A 71 1.87 -17.39 17.95
N PRO A 72 2.22 -17.79 19.19
CA PRO A 72 1.35 -18.62 20.02
C PRO A 72 0.07 -17.93 20.49
N ILE A 73 0.05 -16.59 20.56
CA ILE A 73 -1.15 -15.78 20.83
C ILE A 73 -1.91 -15.44 19.54
N GLY A 74 -1.49 -16.01 18.40
CA GLY A 74 -2.13 -15.80 17.11
C GLY A 74 -1.86 -14.44 16.48
N ILE A 75 -0.74 -13.78 16.83
CA ILE A 75 -0.38 -12.47 16.28
C ILE A 75 0.85 -12.59 15.36
N ASP A 76 0.78 -11.97 14.17
CA ASP A 76 1.95 -11.61 13.37
C ASP A 76 2.24 -10.11 13.50
N LEU A 77 3.52 -9.76 13.61
CA LEU A 77 3.98 -8.40 13.86
C LEU A 77 4.53 -7.77 12.61
N HIS A 78 3.95 -6.66 12.17
CA HIS A 78 4.36 -5.99 10.94
C HIS A 78 4.93 -4.63 11.31
N LEU A 79 6.15 -4.33 10.88
CA LEU A 79 6.77 -3.03 11.09
C LEU A 79 6.68 -2.20 9.82
N VAL A 80 6.22 -0.96 9.93
CA VAL A 80 6.37 0.04 8.86
C VAL A 80 7.74 0.73 8.97
N GLU A 81 8.12 1.50 7.95
CA GLU A 81 9.38 2.25 7.97
C GLU A 81 9.48 3.17 9.21
N PRO A 82 10.60 3.14 9.95
CA PRO A 82 10.77 3.99 11.11
C PRO A 82 10.73 5.48 10.77
N VAL A 83 10.11 6.27 11.66
CA VAL A 83 10.19 7.74 11.63
C VAL A 83 11.30 8.18 12.57
N GLU A 84 12.31 8.87 12.06
CA GLU A 84 13.37 9.44 12.90
C GLU A 84 12.99 10.85 13.37
N CYS A 85 13.21 11.11 14.67
CA CYS A 85 12.96 12.39 15.29
C CYS A 85 14.10 12.75 16.24
N SER A 86 14.58 14.00 16.16
CA SER A 86 15.50 14.55 17.16
C SER A 86 14.71 15.05 18.37
N LEU A 87 15.20 14.76 19.57
CA LEU A 87 14.85 15.57 20.72
C LEU A 87 15.54 16.92 20.57
N ASP A 88 14.76 17.99 20.58
CA ASP A 88 15.31 19.29 20.94
C ASP A 88 15.54 19.28 22.47
N GLU A 89 16.23 20.28 23.03
CA GLU A 89 16.66 20.37 24.45
C GLU A 89 15.56 20.13 25.52
N THR A 90 14.30 19.97 25.13
CA THR A 90 13.18 19.59 25.99
C THR A 90 13.08 18.07 26.17
N ALA A 91 13.43 17.58 27.37
CA ALA A 91 13.33 16.18 27.80
C ALA A 91 11.88 15.61 27.93
N ASN A 92 10.91 16.13 27.17
CA ASN A 92 9.49 15.74 27.24
C ASN A 92 9.02 15.11 25.92
N LEU A 93 8.42 13.93 25.99
CA LEU A 93 7.94 13.16 24.84
C LEU A 93 6.57 13.61 24.31
N LEU A 94 5.76 14.28 25.14
CA LEU A 94 4.43 14.74 24.72
C LEU A 94 4.51 15.78 23.56
N PRO A 95 5.42 16.79 23.62
CA PRO A 95 5.69 17.66 22.47
C PRO A 95 6.13 16.91 21.21
N VAL A 96 6.85 15.79 21.34
CA VAL A 96 7.26 15.00 20.18
C VAL A 96 6.03 14.39 19.50
N ALA A 97 5.17 13.71 20.25
CA ALA A 97 3.95 13.12 19.72
C ALA A 97 3.03 14.18 19.09
N ASP A 98 2.85 15.34 19.73
CA ASP A 98 2.04 16.43 19.18
C ASP A 98 2.60 17.01 17.88
N ARG A 99 3.92 17.18 17.79
CA ARG A 99 4.59 17.62 16.55
C ARG A 99 4.40 16.60 15.43
N LEU A 100 4.63 15.32 15.71
CA LEU A 100 4.44 14.25 14.72
C LEU A 100 2.98 14.20 14.26
N ARG A 101 2.02 14.40 15.17
CA ARG A 101 0.59 14.48 14.82
C ARG A 101 0.30 15.67 13.90
N GLN A 102 0.81 16.86 14.23
CA GLN A 102 0.63 18.07 13.42
C GLN A 102 1.30 17.97 12.05
N ALA A 103 2.41 17.24 11.97
CA ALA A 103 3.11 16.95 10.73
C ALA A 103 2.47 15.80 9.91
N GLY A 104 1.41 15.16 10.41
CA GLY A 104 0.79 14.00 9.76
C GLY A 104 1.68 12.76 9.72
N GLN A 105 2.68 12.68 10.60
CA GLN A 105 3.67 11.60 10.64
C GLN A 105 3.27 10.44 11.56
N LEU A 106 2.35 10.66 12.50
CA LEU A 106 1.74 9.57 13.27
C LEU A 106 0.68 8.85 12.45
N ARG A 107 0.71 7.52 12.43
CA ARG A 107 -0.38 6.72 11.87
C ARG A 107 -1.58 6.69 12.82
N LEU A 108 -2.76 6.40 12.27
CA LEU A 108 -4.00 6.35 13.04
C LEU A 108 -3.91 5.26 14.14
N PRO A 109 -4.16 5.62 15.42
CA PRO A 109 -3.94 4.73 16.57
C PRO A 109 -4.94 3.57 16.66
N GLU A 110 -6.04 3.60 15.91
CA GLU A 110 -6.97 2.47 15.76
C GLU A 110 -6.50 1.44 14.72
N ARG A 111 -5.40 1.74 14.01
CA ARG A 111 -4.87 0.93 12.90
C ARG A 111 -3.42 0.51 13.12
N HIS A 112 -2.67 1.29 13.90
CA HIS A 112 -1.26 1.09 14.13
C HIS A 112 -0.92 1.33 15.59
N VAL A 113 0.05 0.57 16.09
CA VAL A 113 0.73 0.92 17.33
C VAL A 113 1.85 1.91 16.99
N ASN A 114 1.65 3.19 17.27
CA ASN A 114 2.73 4.18 17.20
C ASN A 114 3.67 3.94 18.39
N MET A 115 4.95 3.68 18.12
CA MET A 115 5.89 3.22 19.15
C MET A 115 7.12 4.12 19.20
N LEU A 116 7.20 4.97 20.20
CA LEU A 116 8.39 5.78 20.49
C LEU A 116 9.50 4.88 21.02
N ILE A 117 10.66 4.90 20.37
CA ILE A 117 11.84 4.16 20.81
C ILE A 117 12.93 5.17 21.13
N LEU A 118 13.26 5.28 22.41
CA LEU A 118 14.17 6.29 22.94
C LEU A 118 15.60 5.75 22.99
N THR A 119 16.51 6.43 22.31
CA THR A 119 17.95 6.11 22.34
C THR A 119 18.72 7.19 23.10
N ASP A 120 19.46 6.78 24.14
CA ASP A 120 20.37 7.61 24.91
C ASP A 120 19.74 8.90 25.49
N THR A 121 18.64 8.75 26.22
CA THR A 121 18.00 9.87 26.92
C THR A 121 18.21 9.71 28.43
N THR A 122 19.37 10.12 28.92
CA THR A 122 19.71 10.06 30.36
C THR A 122 18.74 10.82 31.28
N THR A 123 17.86 11.67 30.75
CA THR A 123 16.98 12.56 31.56
C THR A 123 15.48 12.55 31.20
N ALA A 124 15.05 11.89 30.12
CA ALA A 124 13.63 11.92 29.73
C ALA A 124 12.79 11.01 30.66
N SER A 125 11.85 11.62 31.38
CA SER A 125 10.80 10.90 32.10
C SER A 125 9.81 10.37 31.08
N VAL A 126 9.78 9.05 30.86
CA VAL A 126 8.67 8.39 30.15
C VAL A 126 7.47 8.45 31.10
N ALA A 127 6.75 9.57 31.09
CA ALA A 127 5.49 9.63 31.82
C ALA A 127 4.59 8.52 31.24
N PRO A 128 3.94 7.70 32.07
CA PRO A 128 3.06 6.60 31.61
C PRO A 128 1.75 7.09 30.94
N ALA A 129 1.70 8.36 30.49
CA ALA A 129 0.51 9.04 30.02
C ALA A 129 0.71 9.73 28.66
N LEU A 130 1.32 9.03 27.68
CA LEU A 130 1.34 9.47 26.28
C LEU A 130 -0.02 9.29 25.55
N GLY A 131 -1.10 9.02 26.31
CA GLY A 131 -2.40 8.64 25.76
C GLY A 131 -2.40 7.19 25.26
N SER A 132 -3.58 6.66 24.89
CA SER A 132 -3.70 5.33 24.28
C SER A 132 -3.09 5.23 22.88
N GLU A 133 -2.71 6.37 22.29
CA GLU A 133 -2.31 6.48 20.88
C GLU A 133 -0.84 6.16 20.61
N VAL A 134 0.02 6.25 21.64
CA VAL A 134 1.47 6.11 21.50
C VAL A 134 2.05 5.30 22.65
N GLN A 135 2.71 4.19 22.32
CA GLN A 135 3.50 3.37 23.26
C GLN A 135 4.95 3.86 23.27
N ALA A 136 5.66 3.70 24.38
CA ALA A 136 7.06 4.12 24.50
C ALA A 136 7.94 3.00 25.06
N ILE A 137 9.08 2.78 24.40
CA ILE A 137 10.14 1.83 24.74
C ILE A 137 11.42 2.62 25.01
N ARG A 138 12.14 2.27 26.08
CA ARG A 138 13.38 2.94 26.46
C ARG A 138 14.53 1.94 26.41
N LEU A 139 15.52 2.22 25.57
CA LEU A 139 16.66 1.32 25.38
C LEU A 139 17.70 1.44 26.50
N ASP A 140 17.75 2.57 27.21
CA ASP A 140 18.75 2.84 28.25
C ASP A 140 18.15 3.03 29.65
N GLY A 141 18.37 2.08 30.55
CA GLY A 141 18.04 2.21 31.99
C GLY A 141 18.07 0.89 32.79
N ASP A 142 18.15 1.00 34.11
CA ASP A 142 18.15 -0.10 35.12
C ASP A 142 16.80 -0.85 35.22
N LEU A 143 16.11 -1.10 34.09
CA LEU A 143 14.93 -1.96 34.06
C LEU A 143 15.35 -3.46 34.07
N PRO A 144 14.54 -4.36 34.65
CA PRO A 144 14.91 -5.77 34.86
C PRO A 144 15.22 -6.57 33.58
N SER A 145 14.77 -6.12 32.40
CA SER A 145 15.09 -6.72 31.11
C SER A 145 15.79 -5.71 30.21
N ARG A 146 17.12 -5.85 30.05
CA ARG A 146 17.93 -5.09 29.08
C ARG A 146 17.63 -5.43 27.61
N ASP A 147 16.69 -6.33 27.36
CA ASP A 147 16.43 -6.88 26.05
C ASP A 147 15.31 -6.11 25.32
N VAL A 148 15.66 -5.45 24.22
CA VAL A 148 14.75 -4.68 23.36
C VAL A 148 13.59 -5.55 22.85
N SER A 149 13.81 -6.84 22.58
CA SER A 149 12.74 -7.75 22.17
C SER A 149 11.70 -7.89 23.26
N VAL A 150 12.12 -7.96 24.53
CA VAL A 150 11.19 -8.13 25.66
C VAL A 150 10.31 -6.89 25.79
N GLN A 151 10.91 -5.70 25.71
CA GLN A 151 10.15 -4.45 25.77
C GLN A 151 9.18 -4.33 24.59
N LEU A 152 9.64 -4.64 23.37
CA LEU A 152 8.79 -4.63 22.17
C LEU A 152 7.61 -5.59 22.30
N PHE A 153 7.85 -6.82 22.74
CA PHE A 153 6.81 -7.81 22.97
C PHE A 153 5.79 -7.34 24.03
N LEU A 154 6.25 -6.83 25.17
CA LEU A 154 5.37 -6.34 26.23
C LEU A 154 4.54 -5.13 25.75
N SER A 155 5.14 -4.21 25.00
CA SER A 155 4.41 -3.06 24.45
C SER A 155 3.36 -3.47 23.41
N VAL A 156 3.66 -4.42 22.53
CA VAL A 156 2.70 -4.93 21.54
C VAL A 156 1.55 -5.66 22.24
N THR A 157 1.85 -6.56 23.18
CA THR A 157 0.83 -7.30 23.93
C THR A 157 -0.05 -6.38 24.77
N GLN A 158 0.53 -5.37 25.42
CA GLN A 158 -0.23 -4.35 26.15
C GLN A 158 -1.12 -3.53 25.21
N ALA A 159 -0.64 -3.16 24.01
CA ALA A 159 -1.43 -2.41 23.04
C ALA A 159 -2.68 -3.20 22.60
N VAL A 160 -2.56 -4.51 22.43
CA VAL A 160 -3.70 -5.38 22.09
C VAL A 160 -4.54 -5.82 23.30
N GLY A 161 -4.31 -5.23 24.49
CA GLY A 161 -5.13 -5.44 25.68
C GLY A 161 -4.67 -6.57 26.61
N LEU A 162 -3.58 -7.26 26.29
CA LEU A 162 -2.99 -8.26 27.19
C LEU A 162 -2.15 -7.60 28.28
N THR A 163 -2.47 -7.89 29.54
CA THR A 163 -1.64 -7.46 30.68
C THR A 163 -0.70 -8.60 31.07
N LEU A 164 0.48 -8.64 30.43
CA LEU A 164 1.51 -9.62 30.76
C LEU A 164 2.48 -9.07 31.80
N SER A 165 2.84 -9.88 32.79
CA SER A 165 3.89 -9.57 33.76
C SER A 165 5.26 -10.02 33.27
N ALA A 166 6.33 -9.49 33.87
CA ALA A 166 7.69 -9.98 33.62
C ALA A 166 7.86 -11.47 33.97
N ALA A 167 7.04 -12.03 34.87
CA ALA A 167 7.04 -13.45 35.17
C ALA A 167 6.39 -14.29 34.07
N ASP A 168 5.47 -13.70 33.29
CA ASP A 168 4.84 -14.37 32.15
C ASP A 168 5.81 -14.49 30.97
N MET A 169 6.78 -13.58 30.84
CA MET A 169 7.86 -13.66 29.85
C MET A 169 8.68 -14.94 29.93
N ALA A 170 8.92 -15.47 31.14
CA ALA A 170 9.64 -16.72 31.31
C ALA A 170 8.93 -17.91 30.62
N ARG A 171 7.60 -17.80 30.40
CA ARG A 171 6.81 -18.78 29.64
C ARG A 171 7.03 -18.63 28.13
N PHE A 172 7.28 -17.41 27.66
CA PHE A 172 7.52 -17.09 26.25
C PHE A 172 8.96 -17.40 25.80
N GLU A 173 9.91 -17.39 26.72
CA GLU A 173 11.29 -17.84 26.49
C GLU A 173 11.44 -19.38 26.45
N CYS A 174 10.42 -20.13 26.88
CA CYS A 174 10.38 -21.59 26.76
C CYS A 174 9.82 -22.02 25.40
N ASP A 175 10.29 -23.14 24.86
CA ASP A 175 10.06 -23.61 23.47
C ASP A 175 8.59 -23.78 23.02
N THR A 176 7.59 -23.56 23.89
CA THR A 176 6.17 -23.43 23.47
C THR A 176 5.38 -22.61 24.50
N PRO A 177 5.13 -21.33 24.24
CA PRO A 177 4.34 -20.49 25.14
C PRO A 177 2.89 -20.97 25.16
N ARG A 178 2.39 -21.35 26.35
CA ARG A 178 0.99 -21.77 26.51
C ARG A 178 0.12 -20.56 26.78
N VAL A 179 -0.71 -20.24 25.80
CA VAL A 179 -1.70 -19.17 25.85
C VAL A 179 -3.07 -19.78 26.14
N SER A 180 -3.77 -19.21 27.12
CA SER A 180 -5.15 -19.59 27.44
C SER A 180 -6.13 -19.10 26.37
N ASP A 181 -7.25 -19.79 26.21
CA ASP A 181 -8.30 -19.37 25.27
C ASP A 181 -8.86 -17.98 25.60
N HIS A 182 -8.83 -17.60 26.88
CA HIS A 182 -9.21 -16.25 27.33
C HIS A 182 -8.25 -15.17 26.82
N GLU A 183 -6.94 -15.41 26.86
CA GLU A 183 -5.94 -14.48 26.32
C GLU A 183 -6.06 -14.36 24.81
N ARG A 184 -6.34 -15.45 24.09
CA ARG A 184 -6.63 -15.38 22.64
C ARG A 184 -7.87 -14.54 22.36
N ALA A 185 -8.97 -14.75 23.10
CA ALA A 185 -10.19 -13.98 22.91
C ALA A 185 -9.98 -12.46 23.13
N ILE A 186 -9.19 -12.07 24.12
CA ILE A 186 -8.83 -10.65 24.35
C ILE A 186 -8.10 -10.07 23.13
N VAL A 187 -7.14 -10.82 22.58
CA VAL A 187 -6.38 -10.42 21.39
C VAL A 187 -7.29 -10.30 20.17
N GLU A 188 -8.13 -11.30 19.93
CA GLU A 188 -9.05 -11.36 18.79
C GLU A 188 -10.10 -10.23 18.83
N GLU A 189 -10.50 -9.77 20.02
CA GLU A 189 -11.41 -8.63 20.20
C GLU A 189 -10.73 -7.25 20.04
N SER A 190 -9.39 -7.21 19.95
CA SER A 190 -8.66 -5.94 19.81
C SER A 190 -8.83 -5.33 18.42
N SER A 191 -9.15 -4.03 18.36
CA SER A 191 -9.25 -3.30 17.08
C SER A 191 -7.92 -3.13 16.34
N LEU A 192 -6.80 -3.40 17.02
CA LEU A 192 -5.45 -3.38 16.47
C LEU A 192 -5.04 -4.68 15.80
N VAL A 193 -5.77 -5.77 16.06
CA VAL A 193 -5.51 -7.09 15.51
C VAL A 193 -6.46 -7.29 14.32
N ARG A 194 -5.88 -7.51 13.13
CA ARG A 194 -6.66 -7.57 11.87
C ARG A 194 -6.38 -8.86 11.11
N PRO A 195 -7.31 -9.37 10.30
CA PRO A 195 -6.96 -10.48 9.41
C PRO A 195 -5.87 -10.03 8.43
N HIS A 196 -5.00 -10.97 8.04
CA HIS A 196 -3.96 -10.72 7.04
C HIS A 196 -4.56 -10.32 5.68
N VAL A 197 -5.67 -10.94 5.30
CA VAL A 197 -6.48 -10.53 4.15
C VAL A 197 -7.85 -10.06 4.65
N GLU A 198 -8.12 -8.77 4.51
CA GLU A 198 -9.35 -8.12 4.95
C GLU A 198 -10.17 -7.67 3.74
N CYS A 199 -11.35 -8.24 3.54
CA CYS A 199 -12.35 -7.67 2.64
C CYS A 199 -13.32 -6.82 3.48
N LEU A 200 -13.27 -5.50 3.29
CA LEU A 200 -13.90 -4.58 4.23
C LEU A 200 -15.43 -4.66 4.21
N SER A 201 -16.03 -4.47 5.39
CA SER A 201 -17.47 -4.27 5.53
C SER A 201 -17.90 -2.98 4.80
N VAL A 202 -19.17 -2.88 4.38
CA VAL A 202 -19.66 -1.65 3.72
C VAL A 202 -19.47 -0.40 4.58
N PRO A 203 -19.82 -0.39 5.89
CA PRO A 203 -19.58 0.78 6.73
C PRO A 203 -18.10 1.17 6.83
N ASP A 204 -17.20 0.20 6.96
CA ASP A 204 -15.77 0.48 7.03
C ASP A 204 -15.24 0.97 5.68
N ALA A 205 -15.55 0.28 4.60
CA ALA A 205 -15.17 0.68 3.24
C ALA A 205 -15.67 2.09 2.89
N GLN A 206 -16.89 2.46 3.29
CA GLN A 206 -17.45 3.81 3.10
C GLN A 206 -16.71 4.89 3.90
N ARG A 207 -16.13 4.54 5.05
CA ARG A 207 -15.27 5.45 5.82
C ARG A 207 -13.90 5.57 5.16
N GLU A 208 -13.30 4.44 4.80
CA GLU A 208 -11.93 4.37 4.27
C GLU A 208 -11.82 4.98 2.86
N ILE A 209 -12.82 4.80 2.00
CA ILE A 209 -12.78 5.30 0.62
C ILE A 209 -12.72 6.84 0.53
N ILE A 210 -13.17 7.55 1.57
CA ILE A 210 -13.07 9.03 1.63
C ILE A 210 -12.02 9.53 2.62
N ASP A 211 -11.24 8.63 3.21
CA ASP A 211 -10.21 8.99 4.17
C ASP A 211 -9.09 9.80 3.48
N GLU A 212 -8.80 10.97 4.03
CA GLU A 212 -7.73 11.89 3.59
C GLU A 212 -6.64 12.06 4.66
N SER A 213 -6.65 11.22 5.70
CA SER A 213 -5.61 11.24 6.75
C SER A 213 -4.22 10.88 6.22
N TYR A 214 -4.16 10.12 5.13
CA TYR A 214 -2.92 9.73 4.48
C TYR A 214 -2.57 10.66 3.30
N ASP A 215 -3.52 10.88 2.38
CA ASP A 215 -3.34 11.77 1.22
C ASP A 215 -4.57 12.68 1.02
N CYS A 216 -4.36 13.97 0.72
CA CYS A 216 -5.40 14.96 0.44
C CYS A 216 -6.01 14.82 -0.98
N TYR A 217 -6.57 13.65 -1.30
CA TYR A 217 -7.09 13.35 -2.65
C TYR A 217 -8.28 14.25 -3.05
N PHE A 218 -9.40 14.17 -2.33
CA PHE A 218 -10.61 14.92 -2.66
C PHE A 218 -10.46 16.43 -2.52
N ALA A 219 -9.60 16.88 -1.60
CA ALA A 219 -9.27 18.29 -1.42
C ALA A 219 -8.57 18.91 -2.65
N ASN A 220 -7.97 18.09 -3.51
CA ASN A 220 -7.25 18.55 -4.70
C ASN A 220 -8.05 18.38 -6.00
N LEU A 221 -9.08 17.52 -6.01
CA LEU A 221 -9.87 17.24 -7.21
C LEU A 221 -10.43 18.50 -7.88
N GLN A 222 -10.43 18.51 -9.20
CA GLN A 222 -11.07 19.55 -10.02
C GLN A 222 -12.36 19.08 -10.68
N ARG A 223 -13.16 20.01 -11.22
CA ARG A 223 -14.48 19.69 -11.79
C ARG A 223 -14.43 18.66 -12.92
N ARG A 224 -13.50 18.84 -13.87
CA ARG A 224 -13.37 17.93 -15.03
C ARG A 224 -12.95 16.54 -14.59
N GLU A 225 -12.02 16.48 -13.65
CA GLU A 225 -11.57 15.24 -13.04
C GLU A 225 -12.68 14.53 -12.26
N ILE A 226 -13.44 15.25 -11.43
CA ILE A 226 -14.64 14.69 -10.76
C ILE A 226 -15.57 14.09 -11.81
N GLY A 227 -15.80 14.81 -12.92
CA GLY A 227 -16.62 14.30 -14.02
C GLY A 227 -16.09 13.02 -14.65
N ALA A 228 -14.76 12.90 -14.80
CA ALA A 228 -14.14 11.66 -15.27
C ALA A 228 -14.31 10.52 -14.25
N LEU A 229 -14.07 10.78 -12.97
CA LEU A 229 -14.11 9.75 -11.92
C LEU A 229 -15.53 9.22 -11.64
N THR A 230 -16.55 10.08 -11.73
CA THR A 230 -17.95 9.72 -11.48
C THR A 230 -18.75 9.39 -12.75
N GLN A 231 -18.19 9.72 -13.93
CA GLN A 231 -18.88 9.67 -15.22
C GLN A 231 -20.15 10.56 -15.27
N GLU A 232 -20.17 11.64 -14.47
CA GLU A 232 -21.27 12.60 -14.39
C GLU A 232 -20.74 14.04 -14.29
N ALA A 233 -21.39 15.00 -14.96
CA ALA A 233 -20.91 16.38 -14.96
C ALA A 233 -20.95 17.03 -13.56
N ALA A 234 -19.81 17.55 -13.10
CA ALA A 234 -19.68 18.26 -11.83
C ALA A 234 -20.27 19.68 -11.90
N THR A 235 -21.60 19.79 -11.72
CA THR A 235 -22.39 21.01 -11.99
C THR A 235 -22.73 21.87 -10.77
N ALA A 236 -22.31 21.48 -9.56
CA ALA A 236 -22.60 22.26 -8.35
C ALA A 236 -22.01 23.69 -8.39
N ALA A 237 -22.54 24.61 -7.59
CA ALA A 237 -22.21 26.04 -7.70
C ALA A 237 -20.74 26.31 -7.33
N THR A 238 -20.21 25.61 -6.32
CA THR A 238 -18.81 25.74 -5.87
C THR A 238 -18.00 24.46 -6.10
N LEU A 239 -16.68 24.60 -6.15
CA LEU A 239 -15.78 23.45 -6.27
C LEU A 239 -15.86 22.54 -5.02
N ASP A 240 -16.00 23.13 -3.83
CA ASP A 240 -16.12 22.37 -2.59
C ASP A 240 -17.42 21.54 -2.54
N GLU A 241 -18.53 22.08 -3.06
CA GLU A 241 -19.76 21.30 -3.25
C GLU A 241 -19.57 20.15 -4.25
N CYS A 242 -18.84 20.37 -5.35
CA CYS A 242 -18.49 19.28 -6.27
C CYS A 242 -17.66 18.19 -5.58
N ARG A 243 -16.67 18.58 -4.77
CA ARG A 243 -15.82 17.64 -4.01
C ARG A 243 -16.62 16.90 -2.93
N ALA A 244 -17.57 17.56 -2.28
CA ALA A 244 -18.47 16.93 -1.33
C ALA A 244 -19.39 15.90 -2.02
N ALA A 245 -19.94 16.26 -3.19
CA ALA A 245 -20.71 15.33 -4.02
C ALA A 245 -19.87 14.14 -4.50
N ALA A 246 -18.61 14.37 -4.89
CA ALA A 246 -17.68 13.30 -5.24
C ALA A 246 -17.46 12.34 -4.07
N ARG A 247 -17.21 12.84 -2.85
CA ARG A 247 -17.10 11.99 -1.65
C ARG A 247 -18.35 11.13 -1.46
N GLN A 248 -19.55 11.71 -1.56
CA GLN A 248 -20.81 10.96 -1.45
C GLN A 248 -20.96 9.90 -2.54
N PHE A 249 -20.56 10.20 -3.78
CA PHE A 249 -20.59 9.26 -4.89
C PHE A 249 -19.63 8.07 -4.67
N PHE A 250 -18.41 8.34 -4.18
CA PHE A 250 -17.45 7.28 -3.84
C PHE A 250 -18.04 6.37 -2.74
N GLN A 251 -18.60 6.95 -1.67
CA GLN A 251 -19.24 6.18 -0.60
C GLN A 251 -20.44 5.34 -1.09
N SER A 252 -21.28 5.89 -1.96
CA SER A 252 -22.43 5.16 -2.51
C SER A 252 -22.04 4.10 -3.54
N SER A 253 -20.82 4.18 -4.08
CA SER A 253 -20.25 3.20 -5.01
C SER A 253 -19.67 1.97 -4.33
N VAL A 254 -19.51 1.98 -3.00
CA VAL A 254 -19.06 0.80 -2.23
C VAL A 254 -20.10 -0.32 -2.34
N ARG A 255 -19.63 -1.56 -2.47
CA ARG A 255 -20.45 -2.77 -2.56
C ARG A 255 -20.04 -3.79 -1.50
N PRO A 256 -20.99 -4.57 -0.94
CA PRO A 256 -20.67 -5.61 0.02
C PRO A 256 -20.00 -6.78 -0.69
N PHE A 257 -18.93 -7.32 -0.12
CA PHE A 257 -18.47 -8.66 -0.49
C PHE A 257 -19.40 -9.73 0.08
N THR A 258 -19.63 -10.79 -0.69
CA THR A 258 -20.24 -12.04 -0.23
C THR A 258 -19.16 -12.97 0.32
N ASP A 259 -19.55 -13.96 1.14
CA ASP A 259 -18.61 -14.94 1.70
C ASP A 259 -17.80 -15.65 0.60
N ARG A 260 -18.44 -15.98 -0.53
CA ARG A 260 -17.79 -16.60 -1.69
C ARG A 260 -16.76 -15.69 -2.36
N GLU A 261 -17.04 -14.39 -2.44
CA GLU A 261 -16.09 -13.43 -2.99
C GLU A 261 -14.89 -13.24 -2.06
N ASN A 262 -15.13 -13.11 -0.75
CA ASN A 262 -14.08 -13.05 0.27
C ASN A 262 -13.17 -14.27 0.18
N GLU A 263 -13.75 -15.46 0.13
CA GLU A 263 -13.01 -16.72 0.03
C GLU A 263 -12.18 -16.78 -1.27
N ALA A 264 -12.74 -16.38 -2.42
CA ALA A 264 -12.02 -16.38 -3.68
C ALA A 264 -10.82 -15.41 -3.69
N ILE A 265 -10.97 -14.24 -3.06
CA ILE A 265 -9.86 -13.28 -2.90
C ILE A 265 -8.78 -13.85 -1.99
N CYS A 266 -9.15 -14.34 -0.80
CA CYS A 266 -8.21 -14.96 0.14
C CYS A 266 -7.46 -16.13 -0.51
N TRP A 267 -8.16 -16.97 -1.26
CA TRP A 267 -7.59 -18.09 -2.01
C TRP A 267 -6.58 -17.63 -3.07
N CYS A 268 -6.93 -16.61 -3.86
CA CYS A 268 -6.05 -16.09 -4.90
C CYS A 268 -4.80 -15.44 -4.31
N VAL A 269 -4.96 -14.66 -3.23
CA VAL A 269 -3.84 -14.04 -2.50
C VAL A 269 -2.94 -15.11 -1.90
N ALA A 270 -3.49 -16.10 -1.21
CA ALA A 270 -2.70 -17.17 -0.61
C ALA A 270 -1.86 -17.93 -1.65
N HIS A 271 -2.40 -18.20 -2.85
CA HIS A 271 -1.63 -18.83 -3.92
C HIS A 271 -0.52 -17.93 -4.46
N LEU A 272 -0.82 -16.64 -4.66
CA LEU A 272 0.19 -15.66 -5.07
C LEU A 272 1.32 -15.57 -4.04
N GLU A 273 0.99 -15.46 -2.75
CA GLU A 273 1.94 -15.39 -1.65
C GLU A 273 2.82 -16.63 -1.56
N ASN A 274 2.24 -17.82 -1.74
CA ASN A 274 3.00 -19.06 -1.80
C ASN A 274 4.01 -19.08 -2.97
N GLN A 275 3.68 -18.43 -4.09
CA GLN A 275 4.54 -18.36 -5.27
C GLN A 275 5.70 -17.36 -5.09
N VAL A 276 5.45 -16.19 -4.49
CA VAL A 276 6.44 -15.10 -4.43
C VAL A 276 7.12 -14.93 -3.07
N GLY A 277 6.53 -15.44 -2.00
CA GLY A 277 6.91 -15.11 -0.62
C GLY A 277 8.31 -15.54 -0.23
N ARG A 278 8.88 -16.55 -0.88
CA ARG A 278 10.27 -16.95 -0.68
C ARG A 278 11.26 -15.86 -1.12
N ASP A 279 10.97 -15.18 -2.22
CA ASP A 279 11.89 -14.26 -2.87
C ASP A 279 11.64 -12.80 -2.52
N MET A 280 10.38 -12.47 -2.24
CA MET A 280 9.91 -11.12 -1.90
C MET A 280 8.96 -11.17 -0.69
N PRO A 281 9.44 -11.61 0.49
CA PRO A 281 8.65 -11.77 1.70
C PRO A 281 7.95 -10.50 2.19
N LEU A 282 8.39 -9.29 1.82
CA LEU A 282 7.64 -8.08 2.17
C LEU A 282 6.20 -8.09 1.64
N PHE A 283 5.92 -8.70 0.48
CA PHE A 283 4.53 -8.81 -0.01
C PHE A 283 3.68 -9.73 0.86
N THR A 284 4.28 -10.79 1.39
CA THR A 284 3.60 -11.72 2.31
C THR A 284 3.52 -11.19 3.73
N HIS A 285 4.37 -10.22 4.06
CA HIS A 285 4.41 -9.55 5.36
C HIS A 285 3.78 -8.17 5.29
N GLN A 286 2.77 -7.95 4.44
CA GLN A 286 1.92 -6.77 4.54
C GLN A 286 0.47 -7.20 4.44
N PRO A 287 -0.43 -6.65 5.27
CA PRO A 287 -1.84 -6.94 5.14
C PRO A 287 -2.37 -6.55 3.77
N TRP A 288 -3.32 -7.34 3.29
CA TRP A 288 -4.12 -7.05 2.12
C TRP A 288 -5.47 -6.53 2.58
N ARG A 289 -5.89 -5.39 2.06
CA ARG A 289 -7.18 -4.79 2.40
C ARG A 289 -7.92 -4.43 1.14
N PHE A 290 -9.08 -5.02 0.93
CA PHE A 290 -9.85 -4.88 -0.30
C PHE A 290 -11.15 -4.12 -0.05
N ILE A 291 -11.45 -3.19 -0.95
CA ILE A 291 -12.73 -2.49 -1.04
C ILE A 291 -13.36 -2.82 -2.40
N LYS A 292 -14.60 -3.33 -2.38
CA LYS A 292 -15.37 -3.55 -3.61
C LYS A 292 -16.13 -2.28 -3.99
N ILE A 293 -16.02 -1.89 -5.25
CA ILE A 293 -16.70 -0.73 -5.83
C ILE A 293 -17.49 -1.14 -7.08
N THR A 294 -18.40 -0.27 -7.52
CA THR A 294 -19.06 -0.44 -8.82
C THR A 294 -18.07 -0.40 -9.97
N ASP A 295 -18.44 -0.99 -11.11
CA ASP A 295 -17.69 -0.88 -12.37
C ASP A 295 -17.67 0.55 -12.94
N GLN A 296 -18.55 1.44 -12.48
CA GLN A 296 -18.62 2.82 -12.94
C GLN A 296 -17.56 3.71 -12.29
N LEU A 297 -17.30 3.52 -11.00
CA LEU A 297 -16.38 4.38 -10.26
C LEU A 297 -14.97 4.24 -10.84
N CYS A 298 -14.34 5.36 -11.17
CA CYS A 298 -13.01 5.40 -11.78
C CYS A 298 -12.92 4.54 -13.05
N GLY A 299 -14.02 4.32 -13.78
CA GLY A 299 -14.05 3.44 -14.96
C GLY A 299 -13.81 1.96 -14.64
N GLY A 300 -13.93 1.55 -13.38
CA GLY A 300 -13.70 0.18 -12.93
C GLY A 300 -12.23 -0.23 -12.86
N PHE A 301 -11.30 0.73 -13.01
CA PHE A 301 -9.87 0.47 -12.87
C PHE A 301 -9.53 0.05 -11.43
N PRO A 302 -8.74 -1.02 -11.27
CA PRO A 302 -8.10 -1.28 -9.98
C PRO A 302 -7.15 -0.12 -9.65
N HIS A 303 -7.06 0.19 -8.37
CA HIS A 303 -6.19 1.23 -7.84
C HIS A 303 -6.06 1.07 -6.33
N THR A 304 -5.12 1.80 -5.73
CA THR A 304 -4.81 1.77 -4.30
C THR A 304 -4.88 3.17 -3.70
N ARG A 305 -5.61 3.30 -2.58
CA ARG A 305 -5.64 4.52 -1.75
C ARG A 305 -5.43 4.23 -0.28
N GLY A 306 -4.51 4.96 0.33
CA GLY A 306 -4.01 4.65 1.66
C GLY A 306 -3.44 3.23 1.66
N PHE A 307 -4.00 2.36 2.49
CA PHE A 307 -3.59 0.94 2.56
C PHE A 307 -4.65 -0.01 1.97
N ASN A 308 -5.57 0.50 1.15
CA ASN A 308 -6.68 -0.29 0.60
C ASN A 308 -6.56 -0.41 -0.92
N ILE A 309 -6.75 -1.61 -1.42
CA ILE A 309 -6.84 -1.99 -2.83
C ILE A 309 -8.31 -1.99 -3.24
N PHE A 310 -8.62 -1.32 -4.34
CA PHE A 310 -9.98 -1.14 -4.83
C PHE A 310 -10.21 -2.05 -6.02
N PHE A 311 -11.20 -2.93 -5.93
CA PHE A 311 -11.61 -3.79 -7.03
C PHE A 311 -13.06 -3.53 -7.43
N SER A 312 -13.30 -3.51 -8.73
CA SER A 312 -14.64 -3.41 -9.31
C SER A 312 -15.39 -4.74 -9.18
N GLU A 313 -16.73 -4.69 -9.21
CA GLU A 313 -17.61 -5.86 -9.16
C GLU A 313 -17.23 -6.90 -10.24
N SER A 314 -16.97 -6.44 -11.47
CA SER A 314 -16.57 -7.30 -12.58
C SER A 314 -15.23 -7.99 -12.35
N LEU A 315 -14.27 -7.31 -11.74
CA LEU A 315 -12.96 -7.88 -11.43
C LEU A 315 -13.08 -8.97 -10.36
N VAL A 316 -13.82 -8.68 -9.27
CA VAL A 316 -14.09 -9.67 -8.21
C VAL A 316 -14.82 -10.89 -8.77
N ALA A 317 -15.82 -10.69 -9.63
CA ALA A 317 -16.54 -11.78 -10.27
C ALA A 317 -15.63 -12.69 -11.10
N ALA A 318 -14.63 -12.11 -11.78
CA ALA A 318 -13.67 -12.87 -12.57
C ALA A 318 -12.69 -13.70 -11.70
N ILE A 319 -12.32 -13.22 -10.50
CA ILE A 319 -11.56 -14.01 -9.52
C ILE A 319 -12.41 -15.19 -9.03
N VAL A 320 -13.68 -14.93 -8.68
CA VAL A 320 -14.63 -15.97 -8.26
C VAL A 320 -14.80 -17.05 -9.33
N GLU A 321 -14.87 -16.68 -10.60
CA GLU A 321 -14.98 -17.64 -11.70
C GLU A 321 -13.81 -18.63 -11.72
N LEU A 322 -12.57 -18.16 -11.60
CA LEU A 322 -11.38 -19.01 -11.58
C LEU A 322 -11.30 -19.86 -10.31
N ARG A 323 -11.68 -19.30 -9.15
CA ARG A 323 -11.79 -20.05 -7.90
C ARG A 323 -12.72 -21.27 -8.04
N LEU A 324 -13.84 -21.12 -8.74
CA LEU A 324 -14.81 -22.19 -8.95
C LEU A 324 -14.34 -23.26 -9.91
N GLN A 325 -13.48 -22.90 -10.84
CA GLN A 325 -12.80 -23.84 -11.72
C GLN A 325 -11.70 -24.61 -10.97
N GLY A 326 -11.29 -24.14 -9.78
CA GLY A 326 -10.22 -24.73 -8.98
C GLY A 326 -8.84 -24.54 -9.60
N ASP A 327 -8.71 -23.61 -10.56
CA ASP A 327 -7.49 -23.41 -11.34
C ASP A 327 -6.66 -22.27 -10.73
N ALA A 328 -5.91 -22.61 -9.68
CA ALA A 328 -5.03 -21.68 -8.97
C ALA A 328 -4.00 -21.05 -9.91
N ASP A 329 -3.40 -21.84 -10.80
CA ASP A 329 -2.39 -21.39 -11.74
C ASP A 329 -2.96 -20.38 -12.74
N ALA A 330 -4.18 -20.61 -13.27
CA ALA A 330 -4.87 -19.63 -14.10
C ALA A 330 -5.23 -18.35 -13.32
N ALA A 331 -5.63 -18.48 -12.06
CA ALA A 331 -5.94 -17.32 -11.21
C ALA A 331 -4.72 -16.43 -10.97
N VAL A 332 -3.62 -17.00 -10.47
CA VAL A 332 -2.37 -16.25 -10.25
C VAL A 332 -1.71 -15.84 -11.57
N GLY A 333 -1.90 -16.60 -12.65
CA GLY A 333 -1.46 -16.24 -13.99
C GLY A 333 -2.19 -15.02 -14.56
N ARG A 334 -3.49 -14.88 -14.26
CA ARG A 334 -4.32 -13.76 -14.72
C ARG A 334 -4.24 -12.53 -13.81
N PHE A 335 -4.24 -12.74 -12.50
CA PHE A 335 -4.38 -11.65 -11.51
C PHE A 335 -3.13 -11.39 -10.68
N GLY A 336 -2.14 -12.29 -10.67
CA GLY A 336 -0.96 -12.15 -9.83
C GLY A 336 -0.17 -10.86 -10.10
N ALA A 337 0.09 -10.54 -11.37
CA ALA A 337 0.76 -9.29 -11.74
C ALA A 337 -0.01 -8.04 -11.28
N LEU A 338 -1.35 -8.08 -11.34
CA LEU A 338 -2.20 -6.98 -10.91
C LEU A 338 -2.22 -6.84 -9.38
N LEU A 339 -2.41 -7.95 -8.65
CA LEU A 339 -2.40 -7.94 -7.19
C LEU A 339 -1.06 -7.42 -6.65
N LEU A 340 0.06 -7.84 -7.25
CA LEU A 340 1.38 -7.33 -6.89
C LEU A 340 1.57 -5.85 -7.24
N HIS A 341 0.99 -5.39 -8.35
CA HIS A 341 1.01 -3.97 -8.74
C HIS A 341 0.37 -3.12 -7.65
N GLU A 342 -0.87 -3.45 -7.26
CA GLU A 342 -1.60 -2.72 -6.21
C GLU A 342 -0.92 -2.83 -4.83
N GLN A 343 -0.42 -4.02 -4.47
CA GLN A 343 0.29 -4.19 -3.20
C GLN A 343 1.64 -3.47 -3.19
N LEU A 344 2.27 -3.24 -4.34
CA LEU A 344 3.47 -2.39 -4.39
C LEU A 344 3.13 -0.94 -4.03
N HIS A 345 1.98 -0.42 -4.45
CA HIS A 345 1.53 0.91 -4.04
C HIS A 345 1.25 1.02 -2.54
N VAL A 346 0.87 -0.09 -1.89
CA VAL A 346 0.83 -0.17 -0.42
C VAL A 346 2.26 -0.10 0.14
N LEU A 347 3.19 -0.90 -0.39
CA LEU A 347 4.59 -0.89 0.04
C LEU A 347 5.28 0.47 -0.15
N GLU A 348 4.99 1.20 -1.21
CA GLU A 348 5.52 2.54 -1.48
C GLU A 348 5.10 3.56 -0.41
N ARG A 349 3.92 3.35 0.19
CA ARG A 349 3.39 4.16 1.28
C ARG A 349 3.94 3.75 2.65
N VAL A 350 4.23 2.46 2.80
CA VAL A 350 4.80 1.88 4.03
C VAL A 350 6.30 2.14 4.12
N PHE A 351 7.01 2.16 2.99
CA PHE A 351 8.48 2.28 2.89
C PHE A 351 8.94 3.38 1.92
N PRO A 352 8.44 4.62 2.04
CA PRO A 352 8.70 5.69 1.06
C PRO A 352 10.20 5.97 0.81
N GLN A 353 11.08 5.80 1.81
CA GLN A 353 12.52 6.06 1.61
C GLN A 353 13.20 4.97 0.78
N LYS A 354 12.77 3.70 0.90
CA LYS A 354 13.28 2.62 0.04
C LYS A 354 13.05 2.96 -1.44
N PHE A 355 11.84 3.39 -1.77
CA PHE A 355 11.47 3.76 -3.15
C PHE A 355 12.09 5.08 -3.59
N ALA A 356 12.15 6.09 -2.72
CA ALA A 356 12.87 7.33 -3.02
C ALA A 356 14.35 7.07 -3.37
N SER A 357 15.00 6.13 -2.67
CA SER A 357 16.35 5.69 -2.99
C SER A 357 16.44 4.98 -4.34
N LEU A 358 15.50 4.09 -4.68
CA LEU A 358 15.41 3.49 -6.02
C LEU A 358 15.37 4.58 -7.10
N TYR A 359 14.44 5.53 -6.95
CA TYR A 359 14.17 6.59 -7.91
C TYR A 359 15.37 7.52 -8.08
N ALA A 360 15.95 8.00 -6.98
CA ALA A 360 17.09 8.91 -7.03
C ALA A 360 18.38 8.20 -7.46
N ASN A 361 18.69 7.04 -6.88
CA ASN A 361 20.01 6.43 -7.02
C ASN A 361 20.12 5.50 -8.22
N GLN A 362 19.08 4.74 -8.54
CA GLN A 362 19.11 3.82 -9.68
C GLN A 362 18.55 4.48 -10.93
N TRP A 363 17.38 5.13 -10.82
CA TRP A 363 16.72 5.75 -11.97
C TRP A 363 17.11 7.21 -12.19
N LYS A 364 18.00 7.77 -11.36
CA LYS A 364 18.58 9.11 -11.53
C LYS A 364 17.52 10.22 -11.63
N LEU A 365 16.40 10.03 -10.93
CA LEU A 365 15.35 11.02 -10.80
C LEU A 365 15.72 12.05 -9.73
N ARG A 366 15.13 13.24 -9.84
CA ARG A 366 15.31 14.30 -8.86
C ARG A 366 13.98 14.62 -8.19
N ALA A 367 13.95 14.59 -6.87
CA ALA A 367 12.83 15.13 -6.11
C ALA A 367 12.90 16.66 -6.09
N GLY A 368 11.75 17.31 -6.30
CA GLY A 368 11.63 18.76 -6.29
C GLY A 368 10.19 19.21 -6.09
N GLN A 369 10.02 20.38 -5.47
CA GLN A 369 8.74 21.05 -5.43
C GLN A 369 8.57 21.86 -6.71
N VAL A 370 7.48 21.65 -7.44
CA VAL A 370 7.17 22.44 -8.62
C VAL A 370 5.98 23.35 -8.31
N ILE A 371 6.09 24.62 -8.67
CA ILE A 371 5.00 25.58 -8.60
C ILE A 371 4.04 25.27 -9.76
N ASP A 372 2.83 24.83 -9.41
CA ASP A 372 1.78 24.51 -10.36
C ASP A 372 1.32 25.75 -11.14
N HIS A 373 1.16 25.58 -12.44
CA HIS A 373 0.46 26.53 -13.29
C HIS A 373 -1.05 26.28 -13.20
N PRO A 374 -1.92 27.30 -13.05
CA PRO A 374 -3.37 27.10 -12.87
C PRO A 374 -4.05 26.23 -13.94
N TRP A 375 -3.57 26.33 -15.18
CA TRP A 375 -4.04 25.47 -16.27
C TRP A 375 -3.77 23.98 -16.00
N LEU A 376 -2.61 23.62 -15.46
CA LEU A 376 -2.28 22.22 -15.11
C LEU A 376 -3.24 21.71 -14.06
N THR A 377 -3.49 22.50 -13.02
CA THR A 377 -4.42 22.14 -11.94
C THR A 377 -5.78 21.73 -12.50
N GLU A 378 -6.34 22.50 -13.45
CA GLU A 378 -7.67 22.23 -14.03
C GLU A 378 -7.72 21.08 -15.04
N HIS A 379 -6.60 20.77 -15.71
CA HIS A 379 -6.57 19.84 -16.84
C HIS A 379 -5.94 18.49 -16.53
N GLN A 380 -5.21 18.36 -15.41
CA GLN A 380 -4.66 17.08 -14.98
C GLN A 380 -5.73 16.18 -14.35
N ILE A 381 -5.48 14.88 -14.43
CA ILE A 381 -6.12 13.89 -13.56
C ILE A 381 -5.09 13.39 -12.57
N GLN A 382 -5.47 13.34 -11.29
CA GLN A 382 -4.65 12.79 -10.24
C GLN A 382 -4.72 11.26 -10.30
N ASN A 383 -3.54 10.65 -10.27
CA ASN A 383 -3.44 9.22 -10.10
C ASN A 383 -3.59 8.88 -8.59
N PRO A 384 -4.62 8.13 -8.17
CA PRO A 384 -4.82 7.75 -6.78
C PRO A 384 -3.63 6.97 -6.18
N ASP A 385 -2.86 6.27 -7.00
CA ASP A 385 -1.69 5.48 -6.62
C ASP A 385 -0.42 6.32 -6.41
N ALA A 386 -0.43 7.57 -6.90
CA ALA A 386 0.76 8.39 -7.04
C ALA A 386 0.48 9.90 -6.88
N LEU A 387 0.04 10.31 -5.69
CA LEU A 387 -0.37 11.71 -5.43
C LEU A 387 0.79 12.69 -5.22
N GLN A 388 1.98 12.20 -4.86
CA GLN A 388 3.15 13.05 -4.60
C GLN A 388 3.94 13.33 -5.87
N LEU A 389 3.51 14.34 -6.62
CA LEU A 389 4.09 14.66 -7.92
C LEU A 389 5.42 15.42 -7.83
N THR A 390 6.44 14.84 -7.19
CA THR A 390 7.72 15.50 -6.87
C THR A 390 8.89 15.04 -7.74
N TRP A 391 8.74 13.95 -8.49
CA TRP A 391 9.84 13.36 -9.24
C TRP A 391 10.00 13.96 -10.64
N LEU A 392 11.23 14.38 -10.93
CA LEU A 392 11.64 15.04 -12.15
C LEU A 392 12.68 14.19 -12.89
N ILE A 393 12.55 14.13 -14.21
CA ILE A 393 13.46 13.42 -15.10
C ILE A 393 14.38 14.45 -15.76
N PRO A 394 15.71 14.26 -15.74
CA PRO A 394 16.62 15.16 -16.42
C PRO A 394 16.39 15.12 -17.93
N ASP A 395 16.38 16.28 -18.58
CA ASP A 395 16.33 16.33 -20.04
C ASP A 395 17.69 15.86 -20.60
N SER A 396 17.68 14.78 -21.39
CA SER A 396 18.93 14.15 -21.89
C SER A 396 19.47 14.81 -23.16
N ASP A 397 18.72 15.74 -23.75
CA ASP A 397 19.03 16.39 -25.03
C ASP A 397 19.38 17.89 -24.85
N GLY A 398 20.59 18.19 -24.35
CA GLY A 398 21.30 19.44 -24.70
C GLY A 398 21.51 20.50 -23.61
N ASP A 399 22.76 21.00 -23.60
CA ASP A 399 23.26 22.27 -23.08
C ASP A 399 22.88 22.68 -21.64
N GLY A 400 23.55 22.08 -20.65
CA GLY A 400 23.82 22.76 -19.38
C GLY A 400 22.76 22.69 -18.28
N GLY A 401 21.86 21.70 -18.30
CA GLY A 401 21.27 21.13 -17.07
C GLY A 401 20.22 21.96 -16.32
N THR A 402 19.52 22.88 -17.00
CA THR A 402 18.49 23.71 -16.33
C THR A 402 17.05 23.22 -16.52
N VAL A 403 16.74 22.48 -17.59
CA VAL A 403 15.37 22.02 -17.88
C VAL A 403 15.17 20.58 -17.44
N TRP A 404 14.03 20.34 -16.79
CA TRP A 404 13.60 19.05 -16.27
C TRP A 404 12.23 18.69 -16.85
N ARG A 405 11.95 17.40 -16.89
CA ARG A 405 10.72 16.81 -17.40
C ARG A 405 9.89 16.31 -16.22
N TRP A 406 8.64 16.74 -16.16
CA TRP A 406 7.70 16.43 -15.10
C TRP A 406 6.51 15.65 -15.67
N PRO A 407 6.49 14.32 -15.54
CA PRO A 407 5.46 13.47 -16.11
C PRO A 407 4.07 13.78 -15.55
N ARG A 408 3.04 13.74 -16.42
CA ARG A 408 1.64 14.02 -16.08
C ARG A 408 0.68 13.24 -16.95
N THR A 409 -0.53 13.06 -16.44
CA THR A 409 -1.69 12.64 -17.21
C THR A 409 -2.73 13.76 -17.24
N PHE A 410 -3.12 14.15 -18.44
CA PHE A 410 -4.13 15.18 -18.70
C PHE A 410 -5.43 14.57 -19.22
N LEU A 411 -6.53 15.30 -19.01
CA LEU A 411 -7.82 15.03 -19.61
C LEU A 411 -7.93 15.81 -20.93
N SER A 412 -7.77 15.09 -22.04
CA SER A 412 -7.83 15.64 -23.39
C SER A 412 -9.21 16.23 -23.72
N GLY A 413 -9.23 17.09 -24.74
CA GLY A 413 -10.44 17.78 -25.17
C GLY A 413 -10.99 18.78 -24.14
N SER A 414 -12.23 19.23 -24.37
CA SER A 414 -12.94 20.21 -23.53
C SER A 414 -14.29 19.69 -23.02
N ALA A 415 -14.55 18.39 -23.17
CA ALA A 415 -15.78 17.79 -22.70
C ALA A 415 -15.88 17.92 -21.16
N PRO A 416 -17.09 18.23 -20.63
CA PRO A 416 -17.29 18.35 -19.19
C PRO A 416 -17.25 17.00 -18.47
N VAL A 417 -17.43 15.89 -19.20
CA VAL A 417 -17.35 14.51 -18.70
C VAL A 417 -16.37 13.74 -19.59
N PRO A 418 -15.08 13.72 -19.23
CA PRO A 418 -14.10 12.88 -19.92
C PRO A 418 -14.32 11.39 -19.63
N HIS A 419 -13.94 10.53 -20.56
CA HIS A 419 -13.97 9.08 -20.39
C HIS A 419 -12.64 8.59 -19.80
N MET A 420 -12.71 7.91 -18.65
CA MET A 420 -11.54 7.31 -17.99
C MET A 420 -10.76 6.41 -18.96
N GLY A 421 -9.43 6.55 -18.95
CA GLY A 421 -8.51 5.79 -19.81
C GLY A 421 -8.51 6.19 -21.29
N THR A 422 -9.67 6.50 -21.87
CA THR A 422 -9.78 6.87 -23.30
C THR A 422 -9.34 8.30 -23.56
N ASP A 423 -9.74 9.24 -22.71
CA ASP A 423 -9.45 10.67 -22.88
C ASP A 423 -8.14 11.08 -22.16
N PHE A 424 -7.29 10.13 -21.77
CA PHE A 424 -6.01 10.39 -21.11
C PHE A 424 -4.93 10.77 -22.13
N GLU A 425 -4.22 11.86 -21.84
CA GLU A 425 -3.02 12.27 -22.57
C GLU A 425 -1.83 12.29 -21.60
N THR A 426 -0.85 11.42 -21.80
CA THR A 426 0.36 11.39 -20.99
C THR A 426 1.42 12.32 -21.56
N VAL A 427 1.90 13.27 -20.75
CA VAL A 427 2.82 14.32 -21.18
C VAL A 427 3.99 14.48 -20.22
N ALA A 428 5.07 15.07 -20.73
CA ALA A 428 6.16 15.58 -19.92
C ALA A 428 6.09 17.12 -19.89
N VAL A 429 5.68 17.71 -18.76
CA VAL A 429 5.72 19.17 -18.56
C VAL A 429 7.15 19.62 -18.38
N HIS A 430 7.53 20.73 -18.99
CA HIS A 430 8.88 21.27 -18.92
C HIS A 430 8.98 22.22 -17.74
N VAL A 431 9.94 22.00 -16.86
CA VAL A 431 10.15 22.83 -15.66
C VAL A 431 11.61 23.24 -15.56
N VAL A 432 11.88 24.34 -14.88
CA VAL A 432 13.24 24.84 -14.63
C VAL A 432 13.41 25.13 -13.15
N GLU A 433 14.62 24.94 -12.65
CA GLU A 433 14.95 25.22 -11.26
C GLU A 433 15.22 26.71 -11.03
N ASP A 434 14.47 27.32 -10.12
CA ASP A 434 14.71 28.72 -9.69
C ASP A 434 15.73 28.79 -8.55
N THR A 435 15.50 27.96 -7.54
CA THR A 435 16.34 27.84 -6.35
C THR A 435 16.44 26.36 -5.99
N PRO A 436 17.44 25.95 -5.19
CA PRO A 436 17.64 24.53 -4.88
C PRO A 436 16.34 23.82 -4.48
N ASN A 437 15.92 22.85 -5.28
CA ASN A 437 14.72 22.01 -5.12
C ASN A 437 13.36 22.71 -5.33
N LEU A 438 13.34 23.95 -5.78
CA LEU A 438 12.12 24.67 -6.17
C LEU A 438 12.14 24.96 -7.68
N PHE A 439 11.12 24.46 -8.37
CA PHE A 439 10.98 24.52 -9.81
C PHE A 439 9.72 25.31 -10.19
N HIS A 440 9.74 25.92 -11.37
CA HIS A 440 8.53 26.48 -11.97
C HIS A 440 8.26 25.88 -13.34
N THR A 441 6.97 25.86 -13.69
CA THR A 441 6.49 25.43 -15.01
C THR A 441 6.91 26.42 -16.09
N LEU A 442 7.61 25.95 -17.12
CA LEU A 442 7.90 26.75 -18.31
C LEU A 442 6.61 26.96 -19.10
N THR A 443 6.47 28.15 -19.71
CA THR A 443 5.33 28.46 -20.56
C THR A 443 5.75 28.66 -22.02
N ASN A 444 4.86 28.31 -22.93
CA ASN A 444 5.03 28.55 -24.36
C ASN A 444 4.66 30.01 -24.72
N ALA A 445 4.75 30.38 -26.00
CA ALA A 445 4.46 31.73 -26.48
C ALA A 445 3.01 32.21 -26.21
N THR A 446 2.08 31.30 -25.92
CA THR A 446 0.69 31.64 -25.58
C THR A 446 0.45 31.71 -24.06
N GLY A 447 1.49 31.55 -23.25
CA GLY A 447 1.39 31.55 -21.79
C GLY A 447 0.80 30.27 -21.19
N LEU A 448 0.69 29.19 -21.97
CA LEU A 448 0.28 27.87 -21.47
C LEU A 448 1.51 27.04 -21.11
N PRO A 449 1.40 26.02 -20.24
CA PRO A 449 2.51 25.13 -19.92
C PRO A 449 3.16 24.55 -21.19
N ALA A 450 4.50 24.60 -21.25
CA ALA A 450 5.26 23.90 -22.25
C ALA A 450 5.33 22.42 -21.86
N TYR A 451 4.91 21.54 -22.75
CA TYR A 451 4.99 20.10 -22.57
C TYR A 451 5.22 19.38 -23.90
N SER A 452 5.68 18.14 -23.81
CA SER A 452 5.85 17.23 -24.94
C SER A 452 5.15 15.90 -24.64
N SER A 453 4.93 15.06 -25.66
CA SER A 453 4.50 13.68 -25.42
C SER A 453 5.48 12.99 -24.47
N LEU A 454 4.95 12.17 -23.56
CA LEU A 454 5.75 11.37 -22.64
C LEU A 454 6.60 10.32 -23.38
N ASP A 455 6.22 9.96 -24.62
CA ASP A 455 7.04 9.12 -25.50
C ASP A 455 8.44 9.71 -25.73
N ALA A 456 8.57 11.04 -25.70
CA ALA A 456 9.85 11.73 -25.87
C ALA A 456 10.86 11.40 -24.76
N ILE A 457 10.37 11.04 -23.56
CA ILE A 457 11.23 10.65 -22.43
C ILE A 457 11.20 9.14 -22.17
N GLN A 458 10.52 8.36 -23.01
CA GLN A 458 10.39 6.91 -22.88
C GLN A 458 11.74 6.20 -22.90
N THR A 459 12.79 6.82 -23.46
CA THR A 459 14.16 6.32 -23.39
C THR A 459 14.64 6.12 -21.95
N HIS A 460 14.20 6.97 -21.00
CA HIS A 460 14.60 6.91 -19.59
C HIS A 460 14.02 5.69 -18.87
N TYR A 461 12.77 5.33 -19.15
CA TYR A 461 12.09 4.16 -18.58
C TYR A 461 12.02 2.96 -19.54
N ARG A 462 12.79 3.01 -20.64
CA ARG A 462 12.71 2.00 -21.70
C ARG A 462 13.04 0.63 -21.11
N GLY A 463 12.09 -0.29 -21.24
CA GLY A 463 12.26 -1.65 -20.77
C GLY A 463 11.90 -1.85 -19.29
N LEU A 464 11.40 -0.85 -18.57
CA LEU A 464 10.78 -1.03 -17.24
C LEU A 464 9.26 -1.25 -17.38
N ALA A 465 8.55 -0.28 -17.93
CA ALA A 465 7.09 -0.27 -18.04
C ALA A 465 6.62 -0.26 -19.51
N PRO A 466 5.35 -0.63 -19.79
CA PRO A 466 4.73 -0.43 -21.11
C PRO A 466 4.63 1.08 -21.44
N SER A 467 4.17 1.42 -22.65
CA SER A 467 4.05 2.81 -23.11
C SER A 467 2.98 3.65 -22.37
N GLY A 468 2.22 3.06 -21.44
CA GLY A 468 1.24 3.75 -20.58
C GLY A 468 1.62 3.67 -19.11
N GLY A 469 1.05 4.55 -18.27
CA GLY A 469 1.33 4.59 -16.83
C GLY A 469 2.76 5.02 -16.49
N LEU A 470 3.32 5.94 -17.29
CA LEU A 470 4.67 6.49 -17.08
C LEU A 470 4.63 7.85 -16.37
N ASP A 471 3.45 8.24 -15.86
CA ASP A 471 3.16 9.55 -15.26
C ASP A 471 3.68 9.69 -13.82
N HIS A 472 4.14 8.60 -13.22
CA HIS A 472 4.85 8.62 -11.95
C HIS A 472 5.81 7.42 -11.80
N PRO A 473 6.97 7.56 -11.12
CA PRO A 473 7.88 6.42 -10.90
C PRO A 473 7.25 5.27 -10.10
N ASN A 474 6.27 5.54 -9.23
CA ASN A 474 5.50 4.49 -8.54
C ASN A 474 4.81 3.54 -9.53
N GLU A 475 4.07 4.08 -10.49
CA GLU A 475 3.45 3.29 -11.56
C GLU A 475 4.50 2.50 -12.34
N VAL A 476 5.62 3.16 -12.70
CA VAL A 476 6.71 2.50 -13.42
C VAL A 476 7.26 1.31 -12.63
N ALA A 477 7.41 1.44 -11.31
CA ALA A 477 7.85 0.35 -10.43
C ALA A 477 6.83 -0.78 -10.37
N ALA A 478 5.54 -0.46 -10.27
CA ALA A 478 4.45 -1.42 -10.20
C ALA A 478 4.29 -2.21 -11.51
N TYR A 479 4.38 -1.54 -12.66
CA TYR A 479 4.44 -2.22 -13.97
C TYR A 479 5.70 -3.06 -14.15
N ALA A 480 6.86 -2.55 -13.73
CA ALA A 480 8.11 -3.30 -13.79
C ALA A 480 8.01 -4.58 -12.96
N LEU A 481 7.39 -4.52 -11.78
CA LEU A 481 7.16 -5.68 -10.91
C LEU A 481 6.24 -6.71 -11.57
N GLY A 482 5.12 -6.28 -12.17
CA GLY A 482 4.26 -7.20 -12.92
C GLY A 482 4.98 -7.93 -14.06
N ARG A 483 5.94 -7.25 -14.72
CA ARG A 483 6.79 -7.87 -15.74
C ARG A 483 7.81 -8.84 -15.17
N LEU A 484 8.41 -8.52 -14.02
CA LEU A 484 9.27 -9.47 -13.30
C LEU A 484 8.48 -10.69 -12.88
N TYR A 485 7.26 -10.51 -12.38
CA TYR A 485 6.41 -11.63 -11.98
C TYR A 485 6.15 -12.60 -13.15
N ASN A 486 5.80 -12.05 -14.32
CA ASN A 486 5.59 -12.84 -15.52
C ASN A 486 6.85 -13.61 -15.98
N ALA A 487 8.04 -13.03 -15.79
CA ALA A 487 9.30 -13.66 -16.17
C ALA A 487 9.75 -14.72 -15.14
N ASP A 488 9.75 -14.37 -13.86
CA ASP A 488 10.30 -15.20 -12.79
C ASP A 488 9.38 -16.36 -12.39
N TYR A 489 8.06 -16.17 -12.46
CA TYR A 489 7.10 -17.12 -11.89
C TYR A 489 6.15 -17.75 -12.90
N LEU A 490 5.85 -17.06 -14.01
CA LEU A 490 5.02 -17.62 -15.08
C LEU A 490 5.84 -18.13 -16.28
N GLN A 491 7.15 -17.89 -16.30
CA GLN A 491 8.08 -18.31 -17.36
C GLN A 491 7.64 -17.86 -18.77
N HIS A 492 6.92 -16.74 -18.87
CA HIS A 492 6.50 -16.19 -20.16
C HIS A 492 7.68 -15.55 -20.91
N VAL A 493 8.73 -15.17 -20.20
CA VAL A 493 9.97 -14.58 -20.73
C VAL A 493 11.14 -15.17 -19.94
N ASP A 494 12.23 -15.52 -20.62
CA ASP A 494 13.46 -15.95 -19.93
C ASP A 494 14.03 -14.76 -19.12
N PRO A 495 14.23 -14.90 -17.79
CA PRO A 495 14.84 -13.85 -16.98
C PRO A 495 16.19 -13.34 -17.51
N ALA A 496 16.94 -14.16 -18.25
CA ALA A 496 18.21 -13.76 -18.88
C ALA A 496 18.04 -12.81 -20.07
N GLU A 497 16.85 -12.78 -20.69
CA GLU A 497 16.51 -11.91 -21.82
C GLU A 497 15.90 -10.57 -21.38
N LEU A 498 15.72 -10.35 -20.08
CA LEU A 498 15.18 -9.09 -19.57
C LEU A 498 16.13 -7.93 -19.90
N PRO A 499 15.60 -6.75 -20.28
CA PRO A 499 16.43 -5.58 -20.54
C PRO A 499 17.14 -5.13 -19.26
N GLU A 500 18.34 -4.55 -19.41
CA GLU A 500 19.20 -4.19 -18.28
C GLU A 500 18.51 -3.34 -17.19
N PRO A 501 17.68 -2.32 -17.50
CA PRO A 501 16.94 -1.60 -16.46
C PRO A 501 16.04 -2.49 -15.60
N LEU A 502 15.39 -3.48 -16.22
CA LEU A 502 14.53 -4.44 -15.51
C LEU A 502 15.34 -5.45 -14.69
N GLN A 503 16.52 -5.84 -15.16
CA GLN A 503 17.46 -6.63 -14.36
C GLN A 503 17.98 -5.86 -13.14
N GLN A 504 18.25 -4.55 -13.29
CA GLN A 504 18.63 -3.68 -12.17
C GLN A 504 17.51 -3.60 -11.14
N PHE A 505 16.27 -3.37 -11.59
CA PHE A 505 15.10 -3.36 -10.72
C PHE A 505 14.90 -4.72 -10.02
N ARG A 506 15.05 -5.85 -10.73
CA ARG A 506 15.00 -7.20 -10.12
C ARG A 506 16.02 -7.38 -9.00
N ARG A 507 17.27 -6.95 -9.22
CA ARG A 507 18.32 -6.98 -8.18
C ARG A 507 17.94 -6.11 -6.98
N TRP A 508 17.38 -4.93 -7.24
CA TRP A 508 16.87 -4.05 -6.19
C TRP A 508 15.73 -4.72 -5.40
N CYS A 509 14.74 -5.33 -6.05
CA CYS A 509 13.65 -6.05 -5.38
C CYS A 509 14.20 -7.15 -4.47
N HIS A 510 15.12 -7.99 -4.95
CA HIS A 510 15.72 -9.02 -4.11
C HIS A 510 16.55 -8.48 -2.94
N GLN A 511 17.13 -7.28 -3.06
CA GLN A 511 17.89 -6.67 -1.97
C GLN A 511 16.99 -5.98 -0.95
N HIS A 512 15.94 -5.29 -1.39
CA HIS A 512 15.18 -4.36 -0.56
C HIS A 512 13.77 -4.83 -0.18
N LEU A 513 13.21 -5.80 -0.92
CA LEU A 513 11.89 -6.41 -0.65
C LEU A 513 11.99 -7.78 0.02
N ARG A 514 13.21 -8.22 0.37
CA ARG A 514 13.46 -9.38 1.23
C ARG A 514 13.42 -9.07 2.73
N GLU A 515 13.46 -7.80 3.10
CA GLU A 515 13.82 -7.33 4.44
C GLU A 515 12.80 -6.40 5.07
#